data_AF-A0A3C0K3R9-F1
#
_entry.id   AF-A0A3C0K3R9-F1
#
_cell.length_a   1.000
_cell.length_b   1.000
_cell.length_c   1.000
_cell.angle_alpha   90.00
_cell.angle_beta   90.00
_cell.angle_gamma   90.00
#
_symmetry.space_group_name_H-M   'P 1'
#
loop_
_entity.id
_entity.type
_entity.pdbx_description
1 polymer ?
#
loop_
_entity_poly.entity_id
_entity_poly.type
_entity_poly.pdbx_seq_one_letter_code
_entity_poly.pdbx_strand_id
1 'polypeptide(L)'
;MNISVTLAVISLIFMGLSSFMNKVAVSNGLYFPPLLMIINVCYIVMALIIHMNQKQPFVITPRMLGIGSLVGLFGSIGYVCMFYALNNGGMGSVVFPIVGLSLIVSVILSIAIYQEPLTVGRIVGLGLGLGSIILLSR
;
A
#
# COMPACT_ATOMS: atom_id res chain seq x y z
N MET A 1 -22.13 -2.96 10.89
CA MET A 1 -21.00 -2.89 9.93
C MET A 1 -20.06 -4.04 10.24
N ASN A 2 -19.61 -4.81 9.24
CA ASN A 2 -18.76 -5.99 9.47
C ASN A 2 -17.39 -5.54 10.04
N ILE A 3 -16.78 -6.31 10.94
CA ILE A 3 -15.52 -5.90 11.61
C ILE A 3 -14.40 -5.62 10.59
N SER A 4 -14.33 -6.43 9.52
CA SER A 4 -13.39 -6.27 8.43
C SER A 4 -13.55 -4.95 7.67
N VAL A 5 -14.79 -4.49 7.48
CA VAL A 5 -15.07 -3.22 6.79
C VAL A 5 -14.64 -2.04 7.67
N THR A 6 -14.88 -2.13 8.98
CA THR A 6 -14.46 -1.09 9.94
C THR A 6 -12.93 -0.95 9.96
N LEU A 7 -12.21 -2.07 10.02
CA LEU A 7 -10.74 -2.08 9.96
C LEU A 7 -10.20 -1.54 8.63
N ALA A 8 -10.87 -1.83 7.51
CA ALA A 8 -10.49 -1.29 6.21
C ALA A 8 -10.66 0.24 6.14
N VAL A 9 -11.75 0.79 6.72
CA VAL A 9 -11.96 2.25 6.78
C VAL A 9 -10.89 2.92 7.64
N ILE A 10 -10.55 2.32 8.79
CA ILE A 10 -9.46 2.80 9.63
C ILE A 10 -8.15 2.80 8.84
N SER A 11 -7.82 1.69 8.16
CA SER A 11 -6.62 1.59 7.33
C SER A 11 -6.58 2.66 6.23
N LEU A 12 -7.71 3.00 5.61
CA LEU A 12 -7.79 4.04 4.60
C LEU A 12 -7.37 5.41 5.14
N ILE A 13 -7.81 5.77 6.35
CA ILE A 13 -7.44 7.04 6.98
C ILE A 13 -5.93 7.08 7.27
N PHE A 14 -5.39 6.04 7.91
CA PHE A 14 -3.98 6.00 8.30
C PHE A 14 -3.04 5.89 7.08
N MET A 15 -3.41 5.11 6.06
CA MET A 15 -2.64 5.03 4.81
C MET A 15 -2.69 6.34 4.02
N GLY A 16 -3.83 7.03 4.01
CA GLY A 16 -3.95 8.36 3.41
C GLY A 16 -3.04 9.37 4.11
N LEU A 17 -3.06 9.41 5.45
CA LEU A 17 -2.20 10.30 6.23
C LEU A 17 -0.71 9.99 6.02
N SER A 18 -0.34 8.70 6.01
CA SER A 18 1.04 8.26 5.73
C SER A 18 1.49 8.68 4.33
N SER A 19 0.62 8.54 3.31
CA SER A 19 0.91 8.99 1.95
C SER A 19 1.14 10.49 1.90
N PHE A 20 0.29 11.28 2.58
CA PHE A 20 0.48 12.73 2.68
C PHE A 20 1.80 13.10 3.37
N MET A 21 2.17 12.44 4.47
CA MET A 21 3.46 12.64 5.14
C MET A 21 4.65 12.33 4.23
N ASN A 22 4.54 11.34 3.33
CA ASN A 22 5.58 11.08 2.32
C ASN A 22 5.75 12.25 1.35
N LYS A 23 4.66 12.89 0.91
CA LYS A 23 4.77 14.12 0.09
C LYS A 23 5.41 15.27 0.88
N VAL A 24 5.06 15.44 2.15
CA VAL A 24 5.68 16.45 3.03
C VAL A 24 7.19 16.18 3.16
N ALA A 25 7.60 14.92 3.31
CA ALA A 25 9.02 14.55 3.37
C ALA A 25 9.77 14.95 2.09
N VAL A 26 9.20 14.65 0.91
CA VAL A 26 9.77 15.04 -0.39
C VAL A 26 9.85 16.57 -0.53
N SER A 27 8.79 17.30 -0.18
CA SER A 27 8.76 18.76 -0.33
C SER A 27 9.75 19.48 0.59
N ASN A 28 10.12 18.86 1.71
CA ASN A 28 11.18 19.35 2.60
C ASN A 28 12.60 18.95 2.14
N GLY A 29 12.73 18.29 0.97
CA GLY A 29 14.01 17.85 0.43
C GLY A 29 14.68 16.75 1.24
N LEU A 30 13.93 15.96 2.01
CA LEU A 30 14.50 14.88 2.81
C LEU A 30 15.08 13.79 1.91
N TYR A 31 16.29 13.35 2.21
CA TYR A 31 16.95 12.28 1.46
C TYR A 31 16.21 10.96 1.64
N PHE A 32 15.88 10.31 0.52
CA PHE A 32 14.95 9.19 0.50
C PHE A 32 15.42 7.90 1.17
N PRO A 33 16.66 7.41 0.95
CA PRO A 33 17.07 6.13 1.52
C PRO A 33 17.03 6.11 3.06
N PRO A 34 17.50 7.15 3.79
CA PRO A 34 17.34 7.21 5.25
C PRO A 34 15.89 7.31 5.69
N LEU A 35 15.04 8.05 4.96
CA LEU A 35 13.60 8.14 5.26
C LEU A 35 12.95 6.75 5.21
N LEU A 36 13.20 5.98 4.14
CA LEU A 36 12.72 4.60 4.00
C LEU A 36 13.22 3.69 5.13
N MET A 37 14.49 3.81 5.51
CA MET A 37 15.05 3.04 6.61
C MET A 37 14.31 3.33 7.93
N ILE A 38 14.06 4.59 8.24
CA ILE A 38 13.33 5.00 9.44
C ILE A 38 11.89 4.46 9.41
N ILE A 39 11.21 4.56 8.26
CA ILE A 39 9.86 4.00 8.09
C ILE A 39 9.86 2.48 8.33
N ASN A 40 10.85 1.76 7.79
CA ASN A 40 10.96 0.32 7.99
C ASN A 40 11.27 -0.05 9.45
N VAL A 41 12.06 0.74 10.16
CA VAL A 41 12.28 0.56 11.61
C VAL A 41 10.96 0.70 12.36
N CYS A 42 10.13 1.71 12.05
CA CYS A 42 8.80 1.85 12.64
C CYS A 42 7.91 0.62 12.36
N TYR A 43 7.95 0.05 11.15
CA TYR A 43 7.22 -1.18 10.83
C TYR A 43 7.73 -2.40 11.63
N ILE A 44 9.05 -2.53 11.81
CA ILE A 44 9.64 -3.61 12.61
C ILE A 44 9.19 -3.50 14.08
N VAL A 45 9.20 -2.30 14.65
CA VAL A 45 8.72 -2.06 16.03
C VAL A 45 7.25 -2.44 16.18
N MET A 46 6.40 -2.03 15.23
CA MET A 46 4.99 -2.41 15.23
C MET A 46 4.80 -3.93 15.09
N ALA A 47 5.57 -4.59 14.24
CA ALA A 47 5.53 -6.04 14.09
C ALA A 47 5.93 -6.77 15.39
N LEU A 48 6.94 -6.26 16.12
CA LEU A 48 7.34 -6.79 17.42
C LEU A 48 6.22 -6.66 18.45
N ILE A 49 5.56 -5.50 18.54
CA ILE A 49 4.43 -5.28 19.46
C ILE A 49 3.30 -6.27 19.18
N ILE A 50 2.96 -6.49 17.90
CA ILE A 50 1.94 -7.46 17.50
C ILE A 50 2.35 -8.89 17.89
N HIS A 51 3.62 -9.25 17.65
CA HIS A 51 4.14 -10.56 17.99
C HIS A 51 4.10 -10.84 19.51
N MET A 52 4.48 -9.85 20.33
CA MET A 52 4.40 -9.93 21.79
C MET A 52 2.96 -10.17 22.28
N ASN A 53 1.97 -9.57 21.63
CA ASN A 53 0.56 -9.75 21.98
C ASN A 53 -0.02 -11.11 21.53
N GLN A 54 0.44 -11.66 20.38
CA GLN A 54 -0.14 -12.89 19.81
C GLN A 54 0.42 -14.18 20.42
N LYS A 55 1.56 -14.14 21.14
CA LYS A 55 2.19 -15.30 21.81
C LYS A 55 2.40 -16.55 20.93
N GLN A 56 2.44 -16.38 19.61
CA GLN A 56 2.68 -17.47 18.65
C GLN A 56 4.18 -17.79 18.56
N PRO A 57 4.59 -19.04 18.31
CA PRO A 57 5.99 -19.37 18.11
C PRO A 57 6.53 -18.69 16.85
N PHE A 58 7.72 -18.10 16.93
CA PHE A 58 8.41 -17.48 15.80
C PHE A 58 8.99 -18.57 14.89
N VAL A 59 8.19 -19.04 13.93
CA VAL A 59 8.59 -20.07 12.97
C VAL A 59 8.81 -19.43 11.60
N ILE A 60 10.04 -19.50 11.07
CA ILE A 60 10.35 -19.08 9.71
C ILE A 60 10.26 -20.29 8.79
N THR A 61 9.29 -20.27 7.88
CA THR A 61 9.14 -21.30 6.82
C THR A 61 9.82 -20.82 5.53
N PRO A 62 10.45 -21.69 4.71
CA PRO A 62 11.03 -21.29 3.42
C PRO A 62 10.05 -20.58 2.48
N ARG A 63 8.77 -20.97 2.55
CA ARG A 63 7.67 -20.30 1.82
C ARG A 63 7.44 -18.86 2.27
N MET A 64 7.59 -18.57 3.58
CA MET A 64 7.51 -17.21 4.11
C MET A 64 8.67 -16.35 3.61
N LEU A 65 9.89 -16.92 3.52
CA LEU A 65 11.04 -16.21 2.94
C LEU A 65 10.84 -15.93 1.46
N GLY A 66 10.36 -16.90 0.68
CA GLY A 66 10.09 -16.73 -0.76
C GLY A 66 9.03 -15.66 -1.03
N ILE A 67 7.86 -15.77 -0.38
CA ILE A 67 6.78 -14.79 -0.57
C ILE A 67 7.14 -13.44 0.05
N GLY A 68 7.72 -13.42 1.25
CA GLY A 68 8.08 -12.20 1.95
C GLY A 68 9.16 -11.40 1.22
N SER A 69 10.16 -12.06 0.63
CA SER A 69 11.18 -11.38 -0.19
C SER A 69 10.59 -10.78 -1.47
N LEU A 70 9.70 -11.49 -2.15
CA LEU A 70 8.97 -10.95 -3.32
C LEU A 70 8.13 -9.73 -2.95
N VAL A 71 7.36 -9.80 -1.86
CA VAL A 71 6.55 -8.67 -1.38
C VAL A 71 7.45 -7.47 -1.04
N GLY A 72 8.55 -7.70 -0.34
CA GLY A 72 9.53 -6.66 -0.01
C GLY A 72 10.17 -6.03 -1.25
N LEU A 73 10.54 -6.83 -2.25
CA LEU A 73 11.11 -6.38 -3.51
C LEU A 73 10.13 -5.51 -4.30
N PHE A 74 8.93 -6.02 -4.59
CA PHE A 74 7.92 -5.27 -5.35
C PHE A 74 7.47 -4.00 -4.61
N GLY A 75 7.29 -4.09 -3.29
CA GLY A 75 6.97 -2.93 -2.46
C GLY A 75 8.06 -1.86 -2.52
N SER A 76 9.33 -2.26 -2.37
CA SER A 76 10.46 -1.33 -2.41
C SER A 76 10.59 -0.64 -3.76
N ILE A 77 10.46 -1.38 -4.87
CA ILE A 77 10.49 -0.81 -6.22
C ILE A 77 9.35 0.21 -6.40
N GLY A 78 8.14 -0.13 -5.95
CA GLY A 78 6.99 0.78 -5.99
C GLY A 78 7.23 2.08 -5.21
N TYR A 79 7.75 1.98 -3.98
CA TYR A 79 8.07 3.14 -3.15
C TYR A 79 9.17 4.02 -3.77
N VAL A 80 10.22 3.42 -4.34
CA VAL A 80 11.30 4.16 -5.01
C VAL A 80 10.76 4.93 -6.21
N CYS A 81 9.96 4.29 -7.07
CA CYS A 81 9.35 4.95 -8.23
C CYS A 81 8.40 6.09 -7.81
N MET A 82 7.57 5.85 -6.80
CA MET A 82 6.66 6.86 -6.25
C MET A 82 7.42 8.08 -5.72
N PHE A 83 8.49 7.86 -4.96
CA PHE A 83 9.29 8.96 -4.43
C PHE A 83 10.01 9.72 -5.54
N TYR A 84 10.62 9.01 -6.51
CA TYR A 84 11.24 9.66 -7.66
C TYR A 84 10.24 10.51 -8.45
N ALA A 85 9.00 10.04 -8.62
CA ALA A 85 7.95 10.81 -9.27
C ALA A 85 7.62 12.11 -8.50
N LEU A 86 7.50 12.03 -7.16
CA LEU A 86 7.26 13.20 -6.31
C LEU A 86 8.47 14.16 -6.31
N ASN A 87 9.69 13.62 -6.27
CA ASN A 87 10.93 14.42 -6.21
C ASN A 87 11.22 15.14 -7.54
N ASN A 88 10.81 14.58 -8.68
CA ASN A 88 10.90 15.21 -9.99
C ASN A 88 9.81 16.27 -10.24
N GLY A 89 9.19 16.81 -9.19
CA GLY A 89 8.14 17.83 -9.28
C GLY A 89 6.74 17.28 -9.56
N GLY A 90 6.54 15.96 -9.49
CA GLY A 90 5.23 15.35 -9.62
C GLY A 90 4.29 15.83 -8.52
N MET A 91 3.16 16.43 -8.91
CA MET A 91 2.12 16.83 -7.97
C MET A 91 1.56 15.57 -7.29
N GLY A 92 1.60 15.51 -5.96
CA GLY A 92 1.02 14.37 -5.23
C GLY A 92 -0.47 14.15 -5.54
N SER A 93 -1.22 15.18 -5.94
CA SER A 93 -2.61 15.05 -6.41
C SER A 93 -2.74 14.19 -7.67
N VAL A 94 -1.68 14.00 -8.44
CA VAL A 94 -1.64 13.12 -9.62
C VAL A 94 -0.96 11.79 -9.28
N VAL A 95 0.14 11.83 -8.54
CA VAL A 95 0.92 10.63 -8.20
C VAL A 95 0.14 9.68 -7.28
N PHE A 96 -0.51 10.18 -6.22
CA PHE A 96 -1.21 9.32 -5.27
C PHE A 96 -2.41 8.59 -5.88
N PRO A 97 -3.29 9.23 -6.68
CA PRO A 97 -4.36 8.50 -7.35
C PRO A 97 -3.83 7.44 -8.33
N ILE A 98 -2.76 7.72 -9.07
CA ILE A 98 -2.10 6.74 -9.96
C ILE A 98 -1.56 5.55 -9.16
N VAL A 99 -0.87 5.80 -8.05
CA VAL A 99 -0.42 4.71 -7.15
C VAL A 99 -1.63 3.95 -6.58
N GLY A 100 -2.74 4.64 -6.31
CA GLY A 100 -4.01 4.04 -5.91
C GLY A 100 -4.57 3.04 -6.93
N LEU A 101 -4.29 3.19 -8.23
CA LEU A 101 -4.68 2.19 -9.25
C LEU A 101 -4.00 0.82 -9.05
N SER A 102 -2.94 0.73 -8.25
CA SER A 102 -2.34 -0.57 -7.87
C SER A 102 -3.35 -1.53 -7.25
N LEU A 103 -4.41 -1.01 -6.61
CA LEU A 103 -5.53 -1.81 -6.10
C LEU A 103 -6.20 -2.63 -7.20
N ILE A 104 -6.33 -2.08 -8.41
CA ILE A 104 -6.95 -2.79 -9.54
C ILE A 104 -6.06 -3.95 -9.97
N VAL A 105 -4.75 -3.74 -10.03
CA VAL A 105 -3.79 -4.81 -10.33
C VAL A 105 -3.91 -5.92 -9.29
N SER A 106 -3.98 -5.56 -8.01
CA SER A 106 -4.15 -6.53 -6.92
C SER A 106 -5.48 -7.28 -7.01
N VAL A 107 -6.58 -6.60 -7.34
CA VAL A 107 -7.91 -7.22 -7.45
C VAL A 107 -7.96 -8.16 -8.65
N ILE A 108 -7.44 -7.76 -9.81
CA ILE A 108 -7.36 -8.60 -11.02
C ILE A 108 -6.54 -9.86 -10.73
N LEU A 109 -5.36 -9.73 -10.10
CA LEU A 109 -4.55 -10.88 -9.70
C LEU A 109 -5.29 -11.77 -8.70
N SER A 110 -6.01 -11.17 -7.74
CA SER A 110 -6.79 -11.94 -6.76
C SER A 110 -7.85 -12.80 -7.44
N ILE A 111 -8.58 -12.25 -8.40
CA ILE A 111 -9.59 -12.98 -9.17
C ILE A 111 -8.92 -14.07 -10.02
N ALA A 112 -7.82 -13.76 -10.70
CA ALA A 112 -7.13 -14.69 -11.59
C ALA A 112 -6.54 -15.90 -10.83
N ILE A 113 -6.00 -15.68 -9.65
CA ILE A 113 -5.29 -16.71 -8.87
C ILE A 113 -6.22 -17.42 -7.89
N TYR A 114 -7.05 -16.69 -7.14
CA TYR A 114 -7.90 -17.24 -6.08
C TYR A 114 -9.35 -17.51 -6.53
N GLN A 115 -9.70 -17.17 -7.77
CA GLN A 115 -11.02 -17.41 -8.36
C GLN A 115 -12.18 -16.91 -7.49
N GLU A 116 -12.00 -15.77 -6.81
CA GLU A 116 -13.05 -15.20 -5.97
C GLU A 116 -14.30 -14.87 -6.82
N PRO A 117 -15.52 -15.25 -6.36
CA PRO A 117 -16.73 -14.99 -7.11
C PRO A 117 -16.96 -13.47 -7.24
N LEU A 118 -16.90 -13.00 -8.49
CA LEU A 118 -17.22 -11.62 -8.83
C LEU A 118 -18.72 -11.41 -8.87
N THR A 119 -19.26 -10.77 -7.83
CA THR A 119 -20.61 -10.22 -7.90
C THR A 119 -20.61 -9.00 -8.81
N VAL A 120 -21.65 -8.83 -9.65
CA VAL A 120 -21.79 -7.69 -10.58
C VAL A 120 -21.60 -6.34 -9.89
N GLY A 121 -22.06 -6.20 -8.64
CA GLY A 121 -21.85 -4.99 -7.83
C GLY A 121 -20.37 -4.65 -7.54
N ARG A 122 -19.48 -5.66 -7.40
CA ARG A 122 -18.04 -5.42 -7.20
C ARG A 122 -17.37 -4.90 -8.48
N ILE A 123 -17.78 -5.43 -9.64
CA ILE A 123 -17.29 -4.99 -10.95
C ILE A 123 -17.70 -3.54 -11.20
N VAL A 124 -18.96 -3.20 -10.95
CA VAL A 124 -19.46 -1.81 -11.07
C VAL A 124 -18.76 -0.89 -10.08
N GLY A 125 -18.55 -1.32 -8.83
CA GLY A 125 -17.80 -0.55 -7.83
C GLY A 125 -16.34 -0.29 -8.24
N LEU A 126 -15.65 -1.29 -8.80
CA LEU A 126 -14.30 -1.14 -9.36
C LEU A 126 -14.29 -0.18 -10.55
N GLY A 127 -15.26 -0.30 -11.45
CA GLY A 127 -15.43 0.61 -12.60
C GLY A 127 -15.68 2.06 -12.19
N LEU A 128 -16.50 2.29 -11.16
CA LEU A 128 -16.73 3.62 -10.60
C LEU A 128 -15.50 4.18 -9.88
N GLY A 129 -14.76 3.35 -9.15
CA GLY A 129 -13.48 3.75 -8.55
C GLY A 129 -12.42 4.11 -9.59
N LEU A 130 -12.34 3.35 -10.68
CA LEU A 130 -11.54 3.67 -11.85
C LEU A 130 -11.93 5.03 -12.45
N GLY A 131 -13.24 5.24 -12.67
CA GLY A 131 -13.76 6.48 -13.22
C GLY A 131 -13.43 7.70 -12.36
N SER A 132 -13.59 7.59 -11.04
CA SER A 132 -13.28 8.71 -10.12
C SER A 132 -11.80 9.08 -10.11
N ILE A 133 -10.92 8.08 -10.16
CA ILE A 133 -9.46 8.30 -10.19
C ILE A 133 -9.00 8.92 -11.51
N ILE A 134 -9.54 8.48 -12.65
CA ILE A 134 -9.22 9.06 -13.98
C ILE A 134 -9.67 10.52 -14.05
N LEU A 135 -10.84 10.84 -13.49
CA LEU A 135 -11.33 12.21 -13.37
C LEU A 135 -10.45 13.06 -12.44
N LEU A 136 -9.94 12.50 -11.34
CA LEU A 136 -9.03 13.20 -10.44
C LEU A 136 -7.63 13.45 -11.04
N SER A 137 -7.21 12.60 -11.98
CA SER A 137 -5.87 12.65 -12.59
C SER A 137 -5.77 13.57 -13.81
N ARG A 138 -6.88 14.18 -14.26
CA ARG A 138 -6.93 15.20 -15.32
C ARG A 138 -7.06 16.59 -14.72
#